data_AF-A0AAD7EY82-F1
#
_entry.id   AF-A0AAD7EY82-F1
#
_cell.length_a   1.000
_cell.length_b   1.000
_cell.length_c   1.000
_cell.angle_alpha   90.00
_cell.angle_beta   90.00
_cell.angle_gamma   90.00
#
_symmetry.space_group_name_H-M   'P 1'
#
loop_
_entity.id
_entity.type
_entity.pdbx_description
1 polymer ?
#
loop_
_entity_poly.entity_id
_entity_poly.type
_entity_poly.pdbx_seq_one_letter_code
_entity_poly.pdbx_strand_id
1 'polypeptide(L)'
;LTSVTGKSVTPLANLLLDTNKPLVLGNRSGQVPCPFRGARVDWLDASTSVIPFEVDATINRIYLVAPRILDMLSPMKMFIGFAINVGTKLF
;
A
#
# COMPACT_ATOMS: atom_id res chain seq x y z
N LEU A 1 -0.08 -1.57 -4.00
CA LEU A 1 -0.20 -1.26 -2.56
C LEU A 1 -1.64 -1.41 -2.14
N THR A 2 -1.95 -2.39 -1.31
CA THR A 2 -3.26 -2.53 -0.67
C THR A 2 -3.02 -2.53 0.84
N SER A 3 -3.80 -1.78 1.61
CA SER A 3 -3.71 -1.80 3.08
C SER A 3 -4.33 -3.11 3.60
N VAL A 4 -3.53 -4.05 4.10
CA VAL A 4 -3.93 -5.48 4.29
C VAL A 4 -5.00 -5.69 5.37
N THR A 5 -5.32 -4.70 6.20
CA THR A 5 -6.17 -4.92 7.38
C THR A 5 -7.68 -4.85 7.12
N GLY A 6 -8.14 -4.84 5.86
CA GLY A 6 -9.56 -4.80 5.51
C GLY A 6 -10.06 -6.13 4.93
N LYS A 7 -11.28 -6.56 5.32
CA LYS A 7 -11.99 -7.72 4.74
C LYS A 7 -12.05 -7.71 3.20
N SER A 8 -11.90 -6.54 2.58
CA SER A 8 -11.91 -6.34 1.13
C SER A 8 -10.56 -6.62 0.44
N VAL A 9 -9.44 -6.59 1.16
CA VAL A 9 -8.10 -6.65 0.55
C VAL A 9 -7.62 -8.08 0.34
N THR A 10 -7.99 -9.02 1.21
CA THR A 10 -7.61 -10.43 1.07
C THR A 10 -8.16 -11.06 -0.23
N PRO A 11 -9.44 -10.89 -0.61
CA PRO A 11 -9.94 -11.43 -1.86
C PRO A 11 -9.26 -10.82 -3.09
N LEU A 12 -9.00 -9.50 -3.07
CA LEU A 12 -8.31 -8.80 -4.16
C LEU A 12 -6.85 -9.26 -4.30
N ALA A 13 -6.15 -9.44 -3.19
CA ALA A 13 -4.78 -9.91 -3.18
C ALA A 13 -4.66 -11.33 -3.77
N ASN A 14 -5.59 -12.22 -3.41
CA ASN A 14 -5.65 -13.57 -3.97
C ASN A 14 -5.94 -13.54 -5.49
N LEU A 15 -6.90 -12.73 -5.94
CA LEU A 15 -7.19 -12.58 -7.36
C LEU A 15 -5.98 -12.08 -8.15
N LEU A 16 -5.23 -11.12 -7.60
CA LEU A 16 -4.03 -10.59 -8.25
C LEU A 16 -2.89 -11.61 -8.27
N LEU A 17 -2.76 -12.42 -7.23
CA LEU A 17 -1.81 -13.53 -7.17
C LEU A 17 -2.10 -14.57 -8.26
N ASP A 18 -3.37 -14.91 -8.47
CA ASP A 18 -3.79 -15.86 -9.52
C ASP A 18 -3.45 -15.36 -10.93
N THR A 19 -3.36 -14.04 -11.12
CA THR A 19 -2.93 -13.41 -12.39
C THR A 19 -1.41 -13.25 -12.53
N ASN A 20 -0.64 -13.77 -11.58
CA ASN A 20 0.83 -13.71 -11.51
C ASN A 20 1.38 -12.27 -11.61
N LYS A 21 0.64 -11.30 -11.06
CA LYS A 21 1.06 -9.89 -11.04
C LYS A 21 1.85 -9.60 -9.77
N PRO A 22 3.00 -8.89 -9.85
CA PRO A 22 3.73 -8.46 -8.67
C PRO A 22 2.83 -7.61 -7.77
N LEU A 23 2.75 -7.99 -6.49
CA LEU A 23 1.90 -7.32 -5.51
C LEU A 23 2.69 -7.03 -4.23
N VAL A 24 2.71 -5.74 -3.87
CA VAL A 24 3.18 -5.27 -2.57
C VAL A 24 1.99 -4.90 -1.69
N LEU A 25 1.95 -5.53 -0.53
CA LEU A 25 0.94 -5.42 0.50
C LEU A 25 1.44 -4.52 1.63
N GLY A 26 0.71 -3.45 1.94
CA GLY A 26 1.09 -2.49 2.98
C GLY A 26 0.35 -2.73 4.29
N ASN A 27 1.05 -2.82 5.43
CA ASN A 27 0.42 -2.80 6.75
C ASN A 27 1.37 -2.23 7.82
N ARG A 28 0.88 -1.97 9.04
CA ARG A 28 1.72 -1.36 10.09
C ARG A 28 2.87 -2.27 10.58
N SER A 29 2.73 -3.59 10.46
CA SER A 29 3.76 -4.55 10.90
C SER A 29 4.82 -4.84 9.83
N GLY A 30 4.55 -4.54 8.56
CA GLY A 30 5.31 -4.98 7.40
C GLY A 30 5.23 -6.49 7.12
N GLN A 31 4.57 -7.27 7.97
CA GLN A 31 4.52 -8.72 7.88
C GLN A 31 3.28 -9.17 7.12
N VAL A 32 3.47 -10.03 6.12
CA VAL A 32 2.39 -10.59 5.32
C VAL A 32 2.65 -12.08 5.08
N PRO A 33 1.60 -12.91 4.88
CA PRO A 33 1.79 -14.31 4.56
C PRO A 33 2.49 -14.50 3.20
N CYS A 34 3.33 -15.52 3.10
CA CYS A 34 3.89 -15.98 1.83
C CYS A 34 2.74 -16.38 0.87
N PRO A 35 2.80 -16.05 -0.44
CA PRO A 35 3.95 -15.53 -1.21
C PRO A 35 3.96 -13.99 -1.36
N PHE A 36 3.18 -13.25 -0.58
CA PHE A 36 3.10 -11.80 -0.74
C PHE A 36 4.35 -11.09 -0.24
N ARG A 37 4.69 -9.95 -0.86
CA ARG A 37 5.72 -9.04 -0.37
C ARG A 37 5.07 -7.99 0.50
N GLY A 38 5.56 -7.86 1.74
CA GLY A 38 5.06 -6.91 2.72
C GLY A 38 5.87 -5.62 2.72
N ALA A 39 5.20 -4.50 2.93
CA ALA A 39 5.83 -3.21 3.19
C ALA A 39 5.21 -2.60 4.46
N ARG A 40 6.05 -2.07 5.34
CA ARG A 40 5.58 -1.34 6.51
C ARG A 40 5.01 0.00 6.04
N VAL A 41 3.73 0.21 6.30
CA VAL A 41 3.02 1.47 6.03
C VAL A 41 2.14 1.80 7.23
N ASP A 42 2.43 2.94 7.84
CA ASP A 42 1.61 3.52 8.89
C ASP A 42 1.21 4.93 8.48
N TRP A 43 -0.10 5.17 8.44
CA TRP A 43 -0.68 6.47 8.12
C TRP A 43 -0.24 7.57 9.09
N LEU A 44 0.11 7.21 10.33
CA LEU A 44 0.56 8.18 11.34
C LEU A 44 2.08 8.42 11.31
N ASP A 45 2.82 7.66 10.50
CA ASP A 45 4.27 7.79 10.35
C ASP A 45 4.63 8.00 8.88
N ALA A 46 4.78 9.27 8.50
CA ALA A 46 5.08 9.65 7.12
C ALA A 46 6.37 9.02 6.59
N SER A 47 7.35 8.70 7.45
CA SER A 47 8.60 8.06 7.05
C SER A 47 8.39 6.66 6.46
N THR A 48 7.27 6.01 6.78
CA THR A 48 6.94 4.69 6.24
C THR A 48 6.35 4.74 4.83
N SER A 49 6.02 5.93 4.31
CA SER A 49 5.39 6.09 2.98
C SER A 49 6.31 5.70 1.82
N VAL A 50 7.63 5.74 2.03
CA VAL A 50 8.64 5.41 1.01
C VAL A 50 8.90 3.91 0.91
N ILE A 51 8.75 3.18 2.02
CA ILE A 51 9.10 1.75 2.15
C ILE A 51 8.49 0.89 1.03
N PRO A 52 7.21 1.05 0.63
CA PRO A 52 6.65 0.25 -0.45
C PRO A 52 7.37 0.41 -1.79
N PHE A 53 7.84 1.63 -2.08
CA PHE A 53 8.55 1.94 -3.32
C PHE A 53 10.02 1.50 -3.28
N GLU A 54 10.59 1.35 -2.08
CA GLU A 54 11.90 0.71 -1.89
C GLU A 54 11.81 -0.81 -2.07
N VAL A 55 10.72 -1.42 -1.60
CA VAL A 55 10.45 -2.86 -1.80
C VAL A 55 10.24 -3.18 -3.29
N ASP A 56 9.55 -2.30 -4.01
CA ASP A 56 9.33 -2.43 -5.45
C ASP A 56 9.21 -1.06 -6.12
N ALA A 57 10.28 -0.65 -6.81
CA ALA A 57 10.33 0.62 -7.54
C ALA A 57 9.47 0.63 -8.81
N THR A 58 8.90 -0.51 -9.23
CA THR A 58 8.07 -0.63 -10.43
C THR A 58 6.59 -0.35 -10.17
N ILE A 59 6.22 -0.07 -8.91
CA ILE A 59 4.85 0.26 -8.52
C ILE A 59 4.36 1.49 -9.28
N ASN A 60 3.34 1.31 -10.12
CA ASN A 60 2.68 2.37 -10.88
C ASN A 60 1.19 2.51 -10.58
N ARG A 61 0.65 1.61 -9.75
CA ARG A 61 -0.76 1.49 -9.36
C ARG A 61 -0.86 1.25 -7.87
N ILE A 62 -1.72 2.01 -7.22
CA ILE A 62 -1.95 1.93 -5.78
C ILE A 62 -3.45 1.74 -5.55
N TYR A 63 -3.81 0.96 -4.54
CA TYR A 63 -5.18 0.79 -4.08
C TYR A 63 -5.26 1.19 -2.61
N LEU A 64 -5.86 2.35 -2.35
CA LEU A 64 -5.88 2.91 -1.01
C LEU A 64 -7.14 2.54 -0.25
N VAL A 65 -6.97 2.17 1.01
CA VAL A 65 -8.08 2.04 1.97
C VAL A 65 -7.86 3.10 3.04
N ALA A 66 -8.85 3.96 3.21
CA ALA A 66 -8.81 5.03 4.19
C ALA A 66 -8.59 4.50 5.62
N PRO A 67 -7.68 5.10 6.41
CA PRO A 67 -7.56 4.79 7.82
C PRO A 67 -8.81 5.21 8.58
N ARG A 68 -9.18 4.42 9.60
CA ARG A 68 -10.26 4.76 10.55
C ARG A 68 -9.75 5.73 11.62
N ILE A 69 -9.38 6.94 11.21
CA ILE A 69 -8.95 8.04 12.09
C ILE A 69 -9.75 9.30 11.75
N LEU A 70 -9.84 10.24 12.70
CA LEU A 70 -10.67 11.45 12.56
C LEU A 70 -10.23 12.32 11.38
N ASP A 71 -8.92 12.59 11.27
CA ASP A 71 -8.32 13.28 10.12
C ASP A 71 -7.58 12.28 9.24
N MET A 72 -8.34 11.57 8.41
CA MET A 72 -7.81 10.65 7.40
C MET A 72 -7.21 11.37 6.19
N LEU A 73 -7.63 12.61 5.92
CA LEU A 73 -7.29 13.32 4.70
C LEU A 73 -5.82 13.76 4.71
N SER A 74 -5.37 14.33 5.82
CA SER A 74 -3.99 14.82 5.98
C SER A 74 -2.92 13.74 5.67
N PRO A 75 -2.93 12.56 6.32
CA PRO A 75 -1.92 11.53 6.05
C PRO A 75 -2.07 10.88 4.66
N MET A 76 -3.29 10.69 4.17
CA MET A 76 -3.50 10.14 2.83
C MET A 76 -3.01 11.10 1.74
N LYS A 77 -3.24 12.40 1.91
CA LYS A 77 -2.77 13.42 0.96
C LYS A 77 -1.25 13.46 0.89
N MET A 78 -0.56 13.35 2.02
CA MET A 78 0.90 13.25 2.05
C MET A 78 1.39 12.02 1.28
N PHE A 79 0.80 10.85 1.54
CA PHE A 79 1.15 9.62 0.85
C PHE A 79 0.90 9.70 -0.66
N ILE A 80 -0.26 10.21 -1.08
CA ILE A 80 -0.60 10.38 -2.50
C ILE A 80 0.37 11.36 -3.16
N GLY A 81 0.68 12.48 -2.51
CA GLY A 81 1.67 13.44 -3.01
C GLY A 81 3.04 12.79 -3.24
N PHE A 82 3.50 11.96 -2.29
CA PHE A 82 4.72 11.19 -2.44
C PHE A 82 4.65 10.21 -3.62
N ALA A 83 3.56 9.44 -3.70
CA ALA A 83 3.35 8.47 -4.77
C ALA A 83 3.31 9.11 -6.17
N ILE A 84 2.71 10.30 -6.30
CA ILE A 84 2.72 11.08 -7.54
C ILE A 84 4.16 11.46 -7.91
N ASN A 85 4.95 11.96 -6.95
CA ASN A 85 6.34 12.33 -7.20
C ASN A 85 7.22 11.14 -7.64
N VAL A 86 6.91 9.93 -7.15
CA VAL A 86 7.61 8.70 -7.56
C VAL A 86 7.14 8.17 -8.93
N GLY A 87 6.09 8.75 -9.51
CA GLY A 87 5.62 8.42 -10.87
C GLY A 87 4.41 7.47 -10.90
N THR A 88 3.69 7.31 -9.79
CA THR A 88 2.43 6.57 -9.76
C THR A 88 1.37 7.30 -10.59
N LYS A 89 0.71 6.59 -11.50
CA LYS A 89 -0.25 7.20 -12.46
C LYS A 89 -1.71 6.95 -12.12
N LEU A 90 -2.00 5.94 -11.28
CA LEU A 90 -3.33 5.44 -10.98
C LEU A 90 -3.44 5.11 -9.49
N PHE A 91 -4.51 5.62 -8.87
CA PHE A 91 -4.84 5.49 -7.45
C PHE A 91 -6.22 4.84 -7.26
#